data_AF-A0A0K9PMK8-F1
#
_entry.id   AF-A0A0K9PMK8-F1
#
_cell.length_a   1.000
_cell.length_b   1.000
_cell.length_c   1.000
_cell.angle_alpha   90.00
_cell.angle_beta   90.00
_cell.angle_gamma   90.00
#
_symmetry.space_group_name_H-M   'P 1'
#
loop_
_entity.id
_entity.type
_entity.pdbx_description
1 polymer ?
#
loop_
_entity_poly.entity_id
_entity_poly.type
_entity_poly.pdbx_seq_one_letter_code
_entity_poly.pdbx_strand_id
1 'polypeptide(L)'
;MEGSSFYTQSNALLRKNLAYQKRNIKTNICLISFPIIVCVLLVIFQGILDKEFNKQEKKCGCRCVDETDTDTKNCKKICGIQYSTSEQAFTCAIPNPPEWPPLLQVPRQEFRAVRTGKSSADLPKESCRKTKSCPATVLFTGQNQDFATSVSQNFFTNSSILNMFVPISSTNTSTADILNSLSQLSLGTDADTDLTRFLEPGFFSGRPIYTIHSTCNASNSKYQVNIPILQNSRVIKIGTIVQFPLINKTFLKLI
;
A
#
# COMPACT_ATOMS: atom_id res chain seq x y z
N MET A 1 -7.32 10.64 -76.40
CA MET A 1 -6.40 9.93 -75.47
C MET A 1 -7.22 8.85 -74.78
N GLU A 2 -7.23 7.64 -75.33
CA GLU A 2 -7.87 6.49 -74.67
C GLU A 2 -6.96 6.01 -73.54
N GLY A 3 -7.42 6.18 -72.30
CA GLY A 3 -6.79 5.59 -71.14
C GLY A 3 -7.07 4.09 -71.07
N SER A 4 -6.06 3.31 -70.71
CA SER A 4 -6.23 1.88 -70.41
C SER A 4 -7.29 1.67 -69.32
N SER A 5 -8.07 0.59 -69.38
CA SER A 5 -9.08 0.30 -68.35
C SER A 5 -8.48 0.18 -66.94
N PHE A 6 -9.29 0.48 -65.92
CA PHE A 6 -8.88 0.47 -64.51
C PHE A 6 -8.19 -0.84 -64.07
N TYR A 7 -8.72 -1.99 -64.50
CA TYR A 7 -8.14 -3.30 -64.20
C TYR A 7 -6.73 -3.46 -64.78
N THR A 8 -6.52 -2.96 -66.00
CA THR A 8 -5.22 -3.01 -66.66
C THR A 8 -4.21 -2.12 -65.94
N GLN A 9 -4.64 -0.94 -65.48
CA GLN A 9 -3.81 -0.03 -64.70
C GLN A 9 -3.46 -0.59 -63.31
N SER A 10 -4.44 -1.16 -62.59
CA SER A 10 -4.21 -1.78 -61.27
C SER A 10 -3.31 -3.01 -61.34
N ASN A 11 -3.45 -3.86 -62.38
CA ASN A 11 -2.57 -5.01 -62.59
C ASN A 11 -1.13 -4.55 -62.93
N ALA A 12 -0.97 -3.51 -63.74
CA ALA A 12 0.34 -2.92 -64.03
C ALA A 12 1.00 -2.34 -62.77
N LEU A 13 0.23 -1.61 -61.95
CA LEU A 13 0.70 -1.07 -60.67
C LEU A 13 1.07 -2.18 -59.68
N LEU A 14 0.27 -3.24 -59.58
CA LEU A 14 0.55 -4.36 -58.70
C LEU A 14 1.83 -5.09 -59.10
N ARG A 15 2.03 -5.37 -60.39
CA ARG A 15 3.27 -5.99 -60.90
C ARG A 15 4.50 -5.12 -60.63
N LYS A 16 4.37 -3.79 -60.79
CA LYS A 16 5.45 -2.84 -60.49
C LYS A 16 5.80 -2.83 -59.00
N ASN A 17 4.80 -2.78 -58.12
CA ASN A 17 5.00 -2.82 -56.67
C ASN A 17 5.58 -4.16 -56.20
N LEU A 18 5.13 -5.28 -56.77
CA LEU A 18 5.62 -6.62 -56.44
C LEU A 18 7.07 -6.83 -56.90
N ALA A 19 7.43 -6.33 -58.10
CA ALA A 19 8.82 -6.32 -58.56
C ALA A 19 9.73 -5.46 -57.67
N TYR A 20 9.24 -4.33 -57.15
CA TYR A 20 9.97 -3.48 -56.21
C TYR A 20 10.19 -4.19 -54.86
N GLN A 21 9.15 -4.80 -54.30
CA GLN A 21 9.25 -5.61 -53.08
C GLN A 21 10.17 -6.83 -53.25
N LYS A 22 10.15 -7.50 -54.42
CA LYS A 22 11.05 -8.62 -54.74
C LYS A 22 12.52 -8.20 -54.81
N ARG A 23 12.81 -6.99 -55.34
CA ARG A 23 14.18 -6.45 -55.38
C ARG A 23 14.66 -5.97 -54.01
N ASN A 24 13.74 -5.57 -53.12
CA ASN A 24 14.04 -5.15 -51.75
C ASN A 24 13.77 -6.26 -50.70
N ILE A 25 14.12 -7.50 -51.06
CA ILE A 25 13.79 -8.71 -50.28
C ILE A 25 14.35 -8.68 -48.85
N LYS A 26 15.53 -8.05 -48.65
CA LYS A 26 16.18 -7.93 -47.33
C LYS A 26 15.32 -7.13 -46.35
N THR A 27 14.71 -6.04 -46.82
CA THR A 27 13.83 -5.20 -46.00
C THR A 27 12.52 -5.91 -45.69
N ASN A 28 11.93 -6.61 -46.67
CA ASN A 28 10.72 -7.40 -46.45
C ASN A 28 10.94 -8.58 -45.49
N ILE A 29 12.08 -9.28 -45.57
CA ILE A 29 12.44 -10.33 -44.62
C ILE A 29 12.58 -9.74 -43.22
N CYS A 30 13.24 -8.57 -43.07
CA CYS A 30 13.37 -7.89 -41.78
C CYS A 30 12.00 -7.51 -41.18
N LEU A 31 11.08 -6.97 -42.00
CA LEU A 31 9.74 -6.59 -41.56
C LEU A 31 8.90 -7.80 -41.10
N ILE A 32 9.05 -8.96 -41.75
CA ILE A 32 8.35 -10.19 -41.38
C ILE A 32 9.02 -10.90 -40.20
N SER A 33 10.36 -10.86 -40.10
CA SER A 33 11.09 -11.54 -39.04
C SER A 33 11.00 -10.82 -37.70
N PHE A 34 10.87 -9.49 -37.68
CA PHE A 34 10.75 -8.71 -36.46
C PHE A 34 9.65 -9.20 -35.50
N PRO A 35 8.37 -9.34 -35.91
CA PRO A 35 7.34 -9.85 -35.01
C PRO A 35 7.62 -11.29 -34.55
N ILE A 36 8.21 -12.14 -35.41
CA ILE A 36 8.57 -13.52 -35.05
C ILE A 36 9.65 -13.52 -33.96
N ILE A 37 10.69 -12.70 -34.10
CA ILE A 37 11.78 -12.57 -33.13
C ILE A 37 11.21 -12.10 -31.79
N VAL A 38 10.33 -11.10 -31.78
CA VAL A 38 9.68 -10.62 -30.56
C VAL A 38 8.88 -11.75 -29.90
N CYS A 39 8.08 -12.51 -30.65
CA CYS A 39 7.35 -13.66 -30.12
C CYS A 39 8.28 -14.72 -29.51
N VAL A 40 9.38 -15.05 -30.18
CA VAL A 40 10.38 -16.02 -29.67
C VAL A 40 11.02 -15.50 -28.38
N LEU A 41 11.39 -14.22 -28.31
CA LEU A 41 11.93 -13.61 -27.10
C LEU A 41 10.95 -13.67 -25.94
N LEU A 42 9.66 -13.42 -26.18
CA LEU A 42 8.62 -13.51 -25.16
C LEU A 42 8.45 -14.94 -24.63
N VAL A 43 8.47 -15.96 -25.49
CA VAL A 43 8.38 -17.37 -25.09
C VAL A 43 9.59 -17.79 -24.25
N ILE A 44 10.80 -17.38 -24.66
CA ILE A 44 12.02 -17.64 -23.89
C ILE A 44 11.92 -16.98 -22.52
N PHE A 45 11.48 -15.73 -22.46
CA PHE A 45 11.33 -15.00 -21.21
C PHE A 45 10.28 -15.65 -20.28
N GLN A 46 9.14 -16.06 -20.82
CA GLN A 46 8.12 -16.82 -20.08
C GLN A 46 8.71 -18.13 -19.52
N GLY A 47 9.46 -18.89 -20.32
CA GLY A 47 10.09 -20.12 -19.85
C GLY A 47 11.11 -19.91 -18.73
N ILE A 48 11.87 -18.81 -18.77
CA ILE A 48 12.81 -18.44 -17.70
C ILE A 48 12.03 -18.08 -16.42
N LEU A 49 11.01 -17.23 -16.54
CA LEU A 49 10.18 -16.83 -15.41
C LEU A 49 9.46 -18.02 -14.78
N ASP A 50 8.84 -18.89 -15.59
CA ASP A 50 8.14 -20.08 -15.09
C ASP A 50 9.10 -21.01 -14.35
N LYS A 51 10.33 -21.17 -14.84
CA LYS A 51 11.36 -21.96 -14.14
C LYS A 51 11.74 -21.33 -12.80
N GLU A 52 11.85 -20.01 -12.74
CA GLU A 52 12.22 -19.28 -11.53
C GLU A 52 11.08 -19.27 -10.49
N PHE A 53 9.85 -19.01 -10.93
CA PHE A 53 8.66 -19.02 -10.06
C PHE A 53 8.22 -20.43 -9.66
N ASN A 54 8.58 -21.47 -10.40
CA ASN A 54 8.29 -22.85 -10.00
C ASN A 54 9.24 -23.42 -8.94
N LYS A 55 10.28 -22.69 -8.54
CA LYS A 55 11.14 -23.08 -7.42
C LYS A 55 10.32 -23.22 -6.14
N GLN A 56 10.70 -24.20 -5.31
CA GLN A 56 9.98 -24.51 -4.08
C GLN A 56 9.93 -23.33 -3.10
N GLU A 57 10.97 -22.48 -3.10
CA GLU A 57 11.07 -21.23 -2.33
C GLU A 57 10.04 -20.16 -2.73
N LYS A 58 9.46 -20.26 -3.93
CA LYS A 58 8.45 -19.31 -4.46
C LYS A 58 7.03 -19.88 -4.44
N LYS A 59 6.86 -21.10 -3.93
CA LYS A 59 5.56 -21.76 -3.77
C LYS A 59 5.09 -21.63 -2.33
N CYS A 60 3.79 -21.45 -2.15
CA CYS A 60 3.20 -21.53 -0.82
C CYS A 60 3.44 -22.90 -0.20
N GLY A 61 3.71 -22.90 1.10
CA GLY A 61 3.63 -24.10 1.89
C GLY A 61 2.19 -24.61 1.95
N CYS A 62 2.07 -25.92 2.11
CA CYS A 62 0.79 -26.60 2.14
C CYS A 62 0.82 -27.68 3.20
N ARG A 63 -0.32 -27.91 3.84
CA ARG A 63 -0.51 -28.95 4.85
C ARG A 63 -1.65 -29.88 4.43
N CYS A 64 -1.52 -31.15 4.78
CA CYS A 64 -2.60 -32.11 4.71
C CYS A 64 -3.58 -31.91 5.87
N VAL A 65 -4.86 -31.74 5.54
CA VAL A 65 -5.93 -31.88 6.52
C VAL A 65 -6.65 -33.18 6.20
N ASP A 66 -6.60 -34.11 7.14
CA ASP A 66 -7.34 -35.35 7.07
C ASP A 66 -8.82 -35.02 7.30
N GLU A 67 -9.68 -35.35 6.34
CA GLU A 67 -11.11 -35.41 6.60
C GLU A 67 -11.33 -36.59 7.56
N THR A 68 -12.17 -36.40 8.57
CA THR A 68 -12.44 -37.33 9.66
C THR A 68 -13.18 -38.57 9.17
N ASP A 69 -12.54 -39.38 8.33
CA ASP A 69 -12.98 -40.74 8.09
C ASP A 69 -11.75 -41.63 7.92
N THR A 70 -11.64 -42.54 8.89
CA THR A 70 -10.75 -43.68 8.86
C THR A 70 -10.87 -44.39 7.52
N ASP A 71 -9.73 -44.54 6.83
CA ASP A 71 -9.47 -45.54 5.80
C ASP A 71 -9.47 -45.14 4.31
N THR A 72 -9.36 -43.87 3.93
CA THR A 72 -8.91 -43.52 2.56
C THR A 72 -7.90 -42.38 2.48
N LYS A 73 -6.85 -42.62 1.68
CA LYS A 73 -5.66 -41.79 1.39
C LYS A 73 -5.95 -40.44 0.68
N ASN A 74 -7.06 -39.78 0.95
CA ASN A 74 -7.41 -38.53 0.28
C ASN A 74 -7.15 -37.34 1.20
N CYS A 75 -5.87 -37.04 1.43
CA CYS A 75 -5.47 -35.80 2.09
C CYS A 75 -5.93 -34.61 1.22
N LYS A 76 -6.76 -33.72 1.80
CA LYS A 76 -7.07 -32.45 1.18
C LYS A 76 -5.90 -31.50 1.45
N LYS A 77 -5.08 -31.27 0.42
CA LYS A 77 -3.94 -30.36 0.49
C LYS A 77 -4.44 -28.91 0.52
N ILE A 78 -4.37 -28.28 1.69
CA ILE A 78 -4.62 -26.85 1.83
C ILE A 78 -3.31 -26.08 1.80
N CYS A 79 -3.21 -25.10 0.90
CA CYS A 79 -2.02 -24.26 0.74
C CYS A 79 -2.31 -22.85 1.25
N GLY A 80 -1.32 -22.20 1.82
CA GLY A 80 -1.44 -20.82 2.22
C GLY A 80 -0.24 -20.31 3.00
N ILE A 81 -0.23 -19.00 3.21
CA ILE A 81 0.81 -18.29 3.97
C ILE A 81 1.05 -18.87 5.36
N GLN A 82 0.05 -19.51 5.97
CA GLN A 82 0.12 -20.11 7.30
C GLN A 82 0.97 -21.39 7.34
N TYR A 83 1.26 -21.99 6.19
CA TYR A 83 2.12 -23.17 6.10
C TYR A 83 3.44 -22.87 5.38
N SER A 84 3.68 -21.61 5.01
CA SER A 84 4.84 -21.13 4.25
C SER A 84 5.97 -20.67 5.18
N THR A 85 7.21 -20.79 4.71
CA THR A 85 8.35 -20.11 5.33
C THR A 85 8.30 -18.60 5.08
N SER A 86 9.13 -17.82 5.79
CA SER A 86 9.19 -16.35 5.61
C SER A 86 9.44 -15.94 4.15
N GLU A 87 10.25 -16.69 3.40
CA GLU A 87 10.56 -16.37 2.00
C GLU A 87 9.42 -16.75 1.06
N GLN A 88 8.75 -17.88 1.32
CA GLN A 88 7.59 -18.35 0.55
C GLN A 88 6.35 -17.47 0.77
N ALA A 89 6.20 -16.90 1.98
CA ALA A 89 5.06 -16.07 2.36
C ALA A 89 4.92 -14.82 1.47
N PHE A 90 6.02 -14.24 1.00
CA PHE A 90 6.00 -13.07 0.12
C PHE A 90 5.44 -13.35 -1.28
N THR A 91 5.48 -14.60 -1.74
CA THR A 91 4.99 -15.01 -3.06
C THR A 91 3.60 -15.62 -3.04
N CYS A 92 3.00 -15.74 -1.86
CA CYS A 92 1.72 -16.40 -1.71
C CYS A 92 0.53 -15.50 -2.01
N ALA A 93 -0.47 -16.09 -2.67
CA ALA A 93 -1.78 -15.48 -2.76
C ALA A 93 -2.41 -15.36 -1.37
N ILE A 94 -2.96 -14.18 -1.07
CA ILE A 94 -3.76 -13.92 0.12
C ILE A 94 -5.22 -13.82 -0.36
N PRO A 95 -6.00 -14.91 -0.29
CA PRO A 95 -7.34 -14.94 -0.91
C PRO A 95 -8.32 -13.99 -0.22
N ASN A 96 -8.17 -13.81 1.10
CA ASN A 96 -8.95 -12.89 1.91
C ASN A 96 -7.98 -11.96 2.65
N PRO A 97 -7.64 -10.80 2.08
CA PRO A 97 -6.76 -9.85 2.75
C PRO A 97 -7.45 -9.28 4.00
N PRO A 98 -6.70 -9.04 5.09
CA PRO A 98 -7.25 -8.37 6.25
C PRO A 98 -7.63 -6.92 5.89
N GLU A 99 -8.76 -6.47 6.44
CA GLU A 99 -9.20 -5.08 6.33
C GLU A 99 -8.41 -4.22 7.32
N TRP A 100 -7.35 -3.58 6.83
CA TRP A 100 -6.53 -2.69 7.64
C TRP A 100 -7.29 -1.38 7.91
N PRO A 101 -7.28 -0.87 9.15
CA PRO A 101 -7.80 0.46 9.42
C PRO A 101 -6.94 1.52 8.71
N PRO A 102 -7.52 2.66 8.31
CA PRO A 102 -6.78 3.71 7.64
C PRO A 102 -5.72 4.31 8.57
N LEU A 103 -4.48 4.41 8.08
CA LEU A 103 -3.38 5.06 8.80
C LEU A 103 -2.97 6.34 8.06
N LEU A 104 -2.87 7.44 8.80
CA LEU A 104 -2.29 8.68 8.31
C LEU A 104 -0.76 8.64 8.40
N GLN A 105 -0.09 9.11 7.34
CA GLN A 105 1.35 9.29 7.38
C GLN A 105 1.70 10.44 8.33
N VAL A 106 2.37 10.11 9.43
CA VAL A 106 2.83 11.07 10.44
C VAL A 106 4.34 11.25 10.29
N PRO A 107 4.85 12.49 10.26
CA PRO A 107 6.29 12.73 10.26
C PRO A 107 6.96 12.16 11.51
N ARG A 108 8.12 11.51 11.31
CA ARG A 108 8.99 11.07 12.40
C ARG A 108 9.33 12.25 13.31
N GLN A 109 9.59 11.98 14.58
CA GLN A 109 9.79 13.02 15.61
C GLN A 109 10.89 14.02 15.24
N GLU A 110 11.94 13.56 14.56
CA GLU A 110 13.05 14.35 14.04
C GLU A 110 12.73 15.18 12.79
N PHE A 111 11.54 15.04 12.19
CA PHE A 111 11.11 15.80 11.01
C PHE A 111 9.81 16.57 11.23
N ARG A 112 9.36 16.69 12.49
CA ARG A 112 8.14 17.43 12.82
C ARG A 112 8.33 18.93 12.64
N ALA A 113 7.24 19.58 12.24
CA ALA A 113 7.22 21.01 11.99
C ALA A 113 7.47 21.79 13.29
N VAL A 114 8.34 22.80 13.18
CA VAL A 114 8.81 23.64 14.26
C VAL A 114 8.95 25.06 13.75
N ARG A 115 8.88 26.02 14.65
CA ARG A 115 8.94 27.43 14.33
C ARG A 115 10.35 27.81 13.88
N THR A 116 10.49 28.06 12.59
CA THR A 116 11.63 28.71 11.95
C THR A 116 11.28 30.16 11.59
N GLY A 117 12.26 31.02 11.30
CA GLY A 117 12.07 32.49 11.24
C GLY A 117 10.91 33.03 10.37
N LYS A 118 10.47 32.31 9.33
CA LYS A 118 9.32 32.67 8.46
C LYS A 118 8.05 31.83 8.70
N SER A 119 8.10 30.89 9.64
CA SER A 119 7.02 29.94 9.91
C SER A 119 5.99 30.50 10.89
N SER A 120 4.78 29.89 10.94
CA SER A 120 3.70 30.38 11.80
C SER A 120 4.11 30.43 13.28
N ALA A 121 3.62 31.43 14.01
CA ALA A 121 3.84 31.56 15.45
C ALA A 121 3.24 30.38 16.23
N ASP A 122 2.25 29.71 15.65
CA ASP A 122 1.53 28.57 16.24
C ASP A 122 2.35 27.27 16.25
N LEU A 123 3.47 27.22 15.53
CA LEU A 123 4.36 26.04 15.55
C LEU A 123 5.21 25.99 16.83
N PRO A 124 5.54 24.79 17.33
CA PRO A 124 6.35 24.63 18.53
C PRO A 124 7.79 25.07 18.31
N LYS A 125 8.50 25.44 19.39
CA LYS A 125 9.93 25.83 19.32
C LYS A 125 10.80 24.65 18.89
N GLU A 126 11.87 24.92 18.12
CA GLU A 126 12.87 23.93 17.66
C GLU A 126 13.42 23.02 18.77
N SER A 127 13.46 23.49 20.02
CA SER A 127 13.92 22.71 21.17
C SER A 127 13.20 21.37 21.33
N CYS A 128 11.92 21.27 20.95
CA CYS A 128 11.16 20.02 21.04
C CYS A 128 11.70 18.92 20.12
N ARG A 129 12.41 19.29 19.04
CA ARG A 129 12.94 18.35 18.05
C ARG A 129 14.13 17.60 18.63
N LYS A 130 14.96 18.32 19.40
CA LYS A 130 16.09 17.76 20.16
C LYS A 130 15.62 16.76 21.22
N THR A 131 14.52 17.07 21.91
CA THR A 131 13.94 16.20 22.94
C THR A 131 12.95 15.16 22.38
N LYS A 132 12.76 15.12 21.05
CA LYS A 132 11.80 14.24 20.36
C LYS A 132 10.36 14.33 20.91
N SER A 133 10.00 15.51 21.40
CA SER A 133 8.70 15.80 22.03
C SER A 133 7.80 16.66 21.16
N CYS A 134 8.23 17.06 19.96
CA CYS A 134 7.40 17.88 19.09
C CYS A 134 6.09 17.16 18.75
N PRO A 135 4.94 17.85 18.86
CA PRO A 135 3.69 17.32 18.34
C PRO A 135 3.73 17.21 16.81
N ALA A 136 2.93 16.30 16.26
CA ALA A 136 2.68 16.25 14.82
C ALA A 136 1.67 17.34 14.45
N THR A 137 1.95 18.11 13.40
CA THR A 137 1.10 19.21 12.94
C THR A 137 0.63 18.94 11.52
N VAL A 138 -0.66 19.17 11.27
CA VAL A 138 -1.32 19.07 9.96
C VAL A 138 -1.85 20.47 9.64
N LEU A 139 -1.55 20.90 8.43
CA LEU A 139 -2.06 22.14 7.86
C LEU A 139 -3.42 21.86 7.24
N PHE A 140 -4.44 22.61 7.65
CA PHE A 140 -5.72 22.67 6.96
C PHE A 140 -5.94 24.09 6.46
N THR A 141 -6.58 24.21 5.30
CA THR A 141 -6.89 25.48 4.66
C THR A 141 -8.34 25.46 4.20
N GLY A 142 -8.94 26.63 4.10
CA GLY A 142 -10.30 26.76 3.59
C GLY A 142 -10.66 28.22 3.37
N GLN A 143 -11.52 28.48 2.41
CA GLN A 143 -12.02 29.83 2.14
C GLN A 143 -12.81 30.37 3.33
N ASN A 144 -13.61 29.51 3.97
CA ASN A 144 -14.28 29.79 5.23
C ASN A 144 -13.51 29.11 6.37
N GLN A 145 -12.93 29.94 7.24
CA GLN A 145 -12.10 29.49 8.35
C GLN A 145 -12.88 28.70 9.40
N ASP A 146 -14.07 29.16 9.77
CA ASP A 146 -14.89 28.50 10.78
C ASP A 146 -15.34 27.13 10.30
N PHE A 147 -15.70 27.03 9.02
CA PHE A 147 -16.03 25.76 8.39
C PHE A 147 -14.81 24.82 8.37
N ALA A 148 -13.64 25.27 7.92
CA ALA A 148 -12.43 24.44 7.88
C ALA A 148 -11.99 23.97 9.28
N THR A 149 -12.14 24.83 10.28
CA THR A 149 -11.87 24.51 11.68
C THR A 149 -12.86 23.48 12.19
N SER A 150 -14.16 23.65 11.91
CA SER A 150 -15.19 22.69 12.32
C SER A 150 -15.00 21.33 11.68
N VAL A 151 -14.70 21.28 10.38
CA VAL A 151 -14.45 20.02 9.66
C VAL A 151 -13.20 19.32 10.21
N SER A 152 -12.10 20.05 10.41
CA SER A 152 -10.86 19.44 10.94
C SER A 152 -11.02 18.91 12.37
N GLN A 153 -11.77 19.61 13.23
CA GLN A 153 -12.11 19.13 14.57
C GLN A 153 -12.98 17.86 14.54
N ASN A 154 -13.94 17.79 13.61
CA ASN A 154 -14.79 16.61 13.42
C ASN A 154 -14.05 15.44 12.75
N PHE A 155 -13.00 15.70 11.96
CA PHE A 155 -12.18 14.64 11.37
C PHE A 155 -11.22 14.00 12.38
N PHE A 156 -10.67 14.82 13.29
CA PHE A 156 -9.79 14.37 14.37
C PHE A 156 -10.53 14.39 15.70
N THR A 157 -11.68 13.72 15.80
CA THR A 157 -12.49 13.73 17.02
C THR A 157 -11.70 13.21 18.22
N ASN A 158 -11.92 13.82 19.38
CA ASN A 158 -11.47 13.28 20.66
C ASN A 158 -12.29 12.03 21.00
N SER A 159 -11.96 10.91 20.37
CA SER A 159 -12.53 9.62 20.73
C SER A 159 -12.09 9.29 22.15
N SER A 160 -13.04 9.32 23.09
CA SER A 160 -12.90 8.73 24.43
C SER A 160 -13.08 7.21 24.39
N ILE A 161 -13.18 6.63 23.19
CA ILE A 161 -13.48 5.20 22.99
C ILE A 161 -12.34 4.33 23.57
N LEU A 162 -11.12 4.87 23.72
CA LEU A 162 -10.01 4.19 24.42
C LEU A 162 -10.34 3.77 25.86
N ASN A 163 -11.22 4.50 26.57
CA ASN A 163 -11.66 4.13 27.92
C ASN A 163 -12.79 3.08 27.90
N MET A 164 -13.47 2.92 26.77
CA MET A 164 -14.50 1.88 26.54
C MET A 164 -13.85 0.58 26.02
N PHE A 165 -12.67 0.67 25.41
CA PHE A 165 -11.79 -0.45 25.05
C PHE A 165 -10.98 -0.96 26.25
N VAL A 166 -11.73 -1.55 27.18
CA VAL A 166 -11.34 -2.45 28.30
C VAL A 166 -10.25 -3.47 27.88
N PRO A 167 -9.40 -4.00 28.81
CA PRO A 167 -8.04 -4.43 28.52
C PRO A 167 -8.01 -5.57 27.51
N ILE A 168 -7.18 -5.40 26.48
CA ILE A 168 -6.94 -6.37 25.42
C ILE A 168 -6.07 -7.50 26.00
N SER A 169 -6.70 -8.29 26.88
CA SER A 169 -6.18 -9.54 27.46
C SER A 169 -7.24 -10.65 27.39
N SER A 170 -8.32 -10.46 26.63
CA SER A 170 -9.33 -11.48 26.40
C SER A 170 -8.87 -12.39 25.25
N THR A 171 -8.66 -13.66 25.58
CA THR A 171 -8.09 -14.71 24.72
C THR A 171 -9.02 -15.17 23.58
N ASN A 172 -10.18 -14.54 23.39
CA ASN A 172 -11.24 -14.97 22.46
C ASN A 172 -11.70 -13.89 21.47
N THR A 173 -10.97 -12.77 21.35
CA THR A 173 -11.33 -11.71 20.38
C THR A 173 -10.69 -12.00 19.02
N SER A 174 -11.47 -11.97 17.94
CA SER A 174 -10.94 -12.20 16.59
C SER A 174 -10.11 -11.00 16.12
N THR A 175 -9.13 -11.24 15.24
CA THR A 175 -8.32 -10.17 14.64
C THR A 175 -9.17 -9.13 13.92
N ALA A 176 -10.25 -9.58 13.28
CA ALA A 176 -11.18 -8.72 12.56
C ALA A 176 -11.88 -7.74 13.49
N ASP A 177 -12.30 -8.18 14.69
CA ASP A 177 -12.95 -7.31 15.67
C ASP A 177 -12.01 -6.22 16.20
N ILE A 178 -10.73 -6.57 16.39
CA ILE A 178 -9.69 -5.60 16.81
C ILE A 178 -9.47 -4.56 15.71
N LEU A 179 -9.30 -4.99 14.45
CA LEU A 179 -9.08 -4.06 13.33
C LEU A 179 -10.30 -3.19 13.05
N ASN A 180 -11.52 -3.74 13.16
CA ASN A 180 -12.76 -3.00 13.03
C ASN A 180 -12.89 -1.93 14.13
N SER A 181 -12.53 -2.28 15.37
CA SER A 181 -12.49 -1.35 16.49
C SER A 181 -11.49 -0.21 16.28
N LEU A 182 -10.30 -0.55 15.77
CA LEU A 182 -9.26 0.42 15.43
C LEU A 182 -9.67 1.35 14.27
N SER A 183 -10.54 0.90 13.35
CA SER A 183 -11.03 1.70 12.23
C SER A 183 -11.86 2.92 12.65
N GLN A 184 -12.42 2.88 13.87
CA GLN A 184 -13.18 4.00 14.46
C GLN A 184 -12.26 5.11 15.01
N LEU A 185 -10.94 4.89 15.02
CA LEU A 185 -9.94 5.84 15.50
C LEU A 185 -9.22 6.49 14.33
N SER A 186 -8.89 7.77 14.47
CA SER A 186 -7.95 8.43 13.58
C SER A 186 -6.54 7.97 13.95
N LEU A 187 -6.01 6.99 13.21
CA LEU A 187 -4.69 6.41 13.45
C LEU A 187 -3.64 7.01 12.52
N GLY A 188 -2.38 6.94 12.94
CA GLY A 188 -1.25 7.33 12.11
C GLY A 188 0.01 6.51 12.38
N THR A 189 0.95 6.56 11.45
CA THR A 189 2.22 5.83 11.52
C THR A 189 3.35 6.68 10.95
N ASP A 190 4.58 6.48 11.45
CA ASP A 190 5.79 7.04 10.87
C ASP A 190 6.61 6.02 10.04
N ALA A 191 6.02 4.86 9.79
CA ALA A 191 6.55 3.88 8.86
C ALA A 191 6.56 4.44 7.44
N ASP A 192 7.59 4.08 6.68
CA ASP A 192 7.64 4.41 5.27
C ASP A 192 6.64 3.52 4.54
N THR A 193 5.97 4.07 3.52
CA THR A 193 5.13 3.28 2.62
C THR A 193 5.98 2.25 1.90
N ASP A 194 5.57 0.99 1.90
CA ASP A 194 6.27 -0.11 1.24
C ASP A 194 5.50 -0.56 0.00
N LEU A 195 6.14 -1.33 -0.88
CA LEU A 195 5.57 -1.84 -2.12
C LEU A 195 4.58 -3.00 -1.90
N THR A 196 4.47 -3.51 -0.68
CA THR A 196 3.57 -4.62 -0.35
C THR A 196 2.13 -4.12 -0.23
N ARG A 197 1.32 -4.34 -1.28
CA ARG A 197 -0.07 -3.85 -1.37
C ARG A 197 -1.03 -4.43 -0.32
N PHE A 198 -0.67 -5.55 0.32
CA PHE A 198 -1.55 -6.26 1.27
C PHE A 198 -1.08 -6.19 2.72
N LEU A 199 0.14 -5.72 2.97
CA LEU A 199 0.74 -5.62 4.30
C LEU A 199 0.97 -4.15 4.60
N GLU A 200 0.23 -3.62 5.56
CA GLU A 200 0.33 -2.24 5.99
C GLU A 200 1.59 -2.02 6.85
N PRO A 201 2.64 -1.33 6.36
CA PRO A 201 3.93 -1.19 7.05
C PRO A 201 3.82 -0.64 8.47
N GLY A 202 2.79 0.15 8.79
CA GLY A 202 2.53 0.62 10.14
C GLY A 202 2.35 -0.51 11.16
N PHE A 203 1.82 -1.67 10.77
CA PHE A 203 1.63 -2.82 11.66
C PHE A 203 2.84 -3.78 11.70
N PHE A 204 3.71 -3.77 10.68
CA PHE A 204 4.81 -4.74 10.54
C PHE A 204 6.22 -4.19 10.80
N SER A 205 6.43 -2.88 10.66
CA SER A 205 7.75 -2.25 10.77
C SER A 205 8.30 -2.19 12.21
N GLY A 206 7.50 -2.54 13.21
CA GLY A 206 7.87 -2.39 14.63
C GLY A 206 7.89 -0.92 15.10
N ARG A 207 7.41 -0.01 14.26
CA ARG A 207 7.25 1.41 14.58
C ARG A 207 5.97 1.64 15.40
N PRO A 208 5.93 2.70 16.21
CA PRO A 208 4.73 3.01 16.98
C PRO A 208 3.58 3.44 16.07
N ILE A 209 2.38 3.00 16.42
CA ILE A 209 1.14 3.53 15.86
C ILE A 209 0.66 4.67 16.77
N TYR A 210 0.17 5.73 16.17
CA TYR A 210 -0.24 6.94 16.86
C TYR A 210 -1.75 7.09 16.83
N THR A 211 -2.37 7.42 17.96
CA THR A 211 -3.74 7.94 17.96
C THR A 211 -3.72 9.45 17.78
N ILE A 212 -4.58 9.92 16.88
CA ILE A 212 -4.69 11.30 16.48
C ILE A 212 -6.00 11.86 17.02
N HIS A 213 -5.90 12.93 17.79
CA HIS A 213 -7.03 13.64 18.40
C HIS A 213 -6.93 15.14 18.07
N SER A 214 -8.01 15.88 18.27
CA SER A 214 -8.08 17.33 18.06
C SER A 214 -7.58 18.11 19.28
N THR A 215 -7.67 17.54 20.48
CA THR A 215 -7.19 18.16 21.72
C THR A 215 -6.36 17.19 22.55
N CYS A 216 -5.33 17.70 23.21
CA CYS A 216 -4.52 16.91 24.14
C CYS A 216 -5.09 17.04 25.55
N ASN A 217 -5.46 15.92 26.16
CA ASN A 217 -5.28 15.78 27.59
C ASN A 217 -3.97 15.00 27.80
N ALA A 218 -3.02 15.56 28.55
CA ALA A 218 -1.63 15.09 28.64
C ALA A 218 -1.43 13.74 29.36
N SER A 219 -2.45 12.90 29.39
CA SER A 219 -2.36 11.53 29.85
C SER A 219 -1.64 10.73 28.76
N ASN A 220 -0.31 10.65 28.86
CA ASN A 220 0.58 9.81 28.04
C ASN A 220 0.24 8.32 28.19
N SER A 221 -0.93 7.92 27.72
CA SER A 221 -1.37 6.55 27.72
C SER A 221 -0.74 5.85 26.53
N LYS A 222 0.09 4.85 26.85
CA LYS A 222 0.69 3.93 25.89
C LYS A 222 -0.08 2.63 26.04
N TYR A 223 -0.78 2.22 24.99
CA TYR A 223 -1.49 0.96 24.97
C TYR A 223 -0.66 -0.06 24.19
N GLN A 224 -0.77 -1.32 24.59
CA GLN A 224 -0.16 -2.43 23.89
C GLN A 224 -1.28 -3.33 23.38
N VAL A 225 -1.32 -3.54 22.07
CA VAL A 225 -2.30 -4.39 21.42
C VAL A 225 -1.58 -5.55 20.77
N ASN A 226 -1.99 -6.77 21.11
CA ASN A 226 -1.51 -7.96 20.44
C ASN A 226 -2.36 -8.18 19.20
N ILE A 227 -1.78 -7.98 18.02
CA ILE A 227 -2.46 -8.36 16.78
C ILE A 227 -1.85 -9.69 16.33
N PRO A 228 -2.61 -10.80 16.38
CA PRO A 228 -2.16 -12.07 15.83
C PRO A 228 -2.15 -11.95 14.31
N ILE A 229 -0.99 -11.65 13.75
CA ILE A 229 -0.79 -11.54 12.31
C ILE A 229 0.25 -12.57 11.90
N LEU A 230 -0.13 -13.50 11.03
CA LEU A 230 0.78 -14.47 10.40
C LEU A 230 1.66 -15.22 11.43
N GLN A 231 1.04 -16.12 12.19
CA GLN A 231 1.67 -17.06 13.13
C GLN A 231 2.49 -16.46 14.28
N ASN A 232 2.62 -15.14 14.38
CA ASN A 232 3.31 -14.48 15.49
C ASN A 232 2.47 -13.32 16.02
N SER A 233 2.09 -13.36 17.30
CA SER A 233 1.48 -12.23 17.96
C SER A 233 2.52 -11.12 18.11
N ARG A 234 2.35 -10.00 17.39
CA ARG A 234 3.18 -8.81 17.57
C ARG A 234 2.49 -7.86 18.54
N VAL A 235 3.24 -7.41 19.54
CA VAL A 235 2.80 -6.37 20.46
C VAL A 235 3.02 -5.02 19.78
N ILE A 236 1.93 -4.32 19.46
CA ILE A 236 1.99 -3.01 18.85
C ILE A 236 1.82 -1.95 19.92
N LYS A 237 2.78 -1.03 19.99
CA LYS A 237 2.72 0.12 20.89
C LYS A 237 1.90 1.19 20.23
N ILE A 238 0.71 1.42 20.76
CA ILE A 238 -0.14 2.54 20.40
C ILE A 238 0.23 3.69 21.36
N GLY A 239 0.90 4.70 20.81
CA GLY A 239 1.21 5.94 21.52
C GLY A 239 0.18 7.01 21.20
N THR A 240 -0.12 7.89 22.16
CA THR A 240 -0.89 9.10 21.85
C THR A 240 0.07 10.14 21.29
N ILE A 241 -0.21 10.69 20.10
CA ILE A 241 0.53 11.84 19.58
C ILE A 241 -0.44 12.86 19.05
N VAL A 242 -0.50 14.01 19.72
CA VAL A 242 -1.25 15.16 19.24
C VAL A 242 -0.59 16.45 19.67
N GLN A 243 -0.52 17.39 18.74
CA GLN A 243 -1.04 18.76 18.89
C GLN A 243 -1.10 19.33 17.47
N PHE A 244 -2.32 19.55 16.99
CA PHE A 244 -2.58 20.39 15.83
C PHE A 244 -2.75 21.81 16.33
N PRO A 245 -1.69 22.65 16.38
CA PRO A 245 -1.95 24.07 16.38
C PRO A 245 -2.73 24.36 15.10
N LEU A 246 -3.93 24.92 15.24
CA LEU A 246 -4.66 25.50 14.13
C LEU A 246 -3.75 26.56 13.53
N ILE A 247 -3.12 26.27 12.37
CA ILE A 247 -2.26 27.25 11.71
C ILE A 247 -3.20 28.25 11.04
N ASN A 248 -3.48 29.30 11.78
CA ASN A 248 -4.33 30.40 11.36
C ASN A 248 -3.56 31.26 10.36
N LYS A 249 -3.69 30.96 9.07
CA LYS A 249 -3.29 31.90 8.02
C LYS A 249 -4.44 32.09 7.06
N THR A 250 -5.08 33.27 7.17
CA THR A 250 -5.65 33.96 6.03
C THR A 250 -4.53 34.11 5.00
N PHE A 251 -4.42 33.17 4.06
CA PHE A 251 -3.52 33.36 2.93
C PHE A 251 -4.10 34.51 2.12
N LEU A 252 -3.48 35.69 2.26
CA LEU A 252 -3.56 36.75 1.29
C LEU A 252 -3.37 36.13 -0.10
N LYS A 253 -4.41 36.28 -0.92
CA LYS A 253 -4.43 36.25 -2.39
C LYS A 253 -3.03 35.99 -2.98
N LEU A 254 -2.76 34.74 -3.36
CA LEU A 254 -1.75 34.46 -4.38
C LEU A 254 -2.36 34.93 -5.71
N ILE A 255 -2.05 36.17 -6.08
CA ILE A 255 -1.96 36.62 -7.47
C ILE A 255 -0.48 36.57 -7.82
#